data_AF-A0A0M9G9I8-F1
#
_entry.id   AF-A0A0M9G9I8-F1
#
_cell.length_a   1.000
_cell.length_b   1.000
_cell.length_c   1.000
_cell.angle_alpha   90.00
_cell.angle_beta   90.00
_cell.angle_gamma   90.00
#
_symmetry.space_group_name_H-M   'P 1'
#
loop_
_entity.id
_entity.type
_entity.pdbx_description
1 polymer ?
#
loop_
_entity_poly.entity_id
_entity_poly.type
_entity_poly.pdbx_seq_one_letter_code
_entity_poly.pdbx_strand_id
1 'polypeptide(L)'
;MEVVEEFLRLRRGGKGEDAYALLAPGASMGCPWGGMHHGQRIHDLLVDESHFVKKGYLDPVPIEKIDEGTYQRKFQWDRGMGEYGNSGFSHVGILPMWRELYFVRDGKIQLVTADKQLKKKSLAHALFGV
;
A
#
# COMPACT_ATOMS: atom_id res chain seq x y z
N MET A 1 14.28 7.42 0.20
CA MET A 1 13.96 6.06 -0.29
C MET A 1 14.24 5.06 0.82
N GLU A 2 15.45 5.09 1.39
CA GLU A 2 15.88 4.24 2.51
C GLU A 2 14.85 4.13 3.66
N VAL A 3 14.30 5.24 4.15
CA VAL A 3 13.28 5.19 5.22
C VAL A 3 12.01 4.42 4.82
N VAL A 4 11.61 4.45 3.54
CA VAL A 4 10.43 3.72 3.04
C VAL A 4 10.74 2.23 2.92
N GLU A 5 11.93 1.89 2.43
CA GLU A 5 12.40 0.50 2.35
C GLU A 5 12.51 -0.12 3.74
N GLU A 6 13.09 0.61 4.69
CA GLU A 6 13.22 0.17 6.08
C GLU A 6 11.86 0.04 6.75
N PHE A 7 10.96 1.01 6.55
CA PHE A 7 9.58 0.94 7.04
C PHE A 7 8.86 -0.32 6.56
N LEU A 8 8.93 -0.62 5.26
CA LEU A 8 8.34 -1.83 4.70
C LEU A 8 9.03 -3.12 5.17
N ARG A 9 10.35 -3.09 5.37
CA ARG A 9 11.12 -4.22 5.90
C ARG A 9 10.71 -4.54 7.34
N LEU A 10 10.57 -3.53 8.20
CA LEU A 10 10.15 -3.68 9.59
C LEU A 10 8.72 -4.22 9.68
N ARG A 11 7.80 -3.66 8.89
CA ARG A 11 6.42 -4.16 8.76
C ARG A 11 6.37 -5.64 8.36
N ARG A 12 7.14 -6.03 7.33
CA ARG A 12 7.28 -7.46 6.93
C ARG A 12 7.82 -8.34 8.06
N GLY A 13 8.73 -7.81 8.87
CA GLY A 13 9.33 -8.51 9.99
C GLY A 13 8.47 -8.57 11.25
N GLY A 14 7.23 -8.06 11.20
CA GLY A 14 6.36 -7.96 12.38
C GLY A 14 6.86 -6.98 13.44
N LYS A 15 7.74 -6.05 13.08
CA LYS A 15 8.33 -5.05 13.98
C LYS A 15 7.54 -3.73 13.91
N GLY A 16 6.26 -3.79 14.28
CA GLY A 16 5.34 -2.65 14.18
C GLY A 16 5.80 -1.42 14.97
N GLU A 17 6.34 -1.63 16.16
CA GLU A 17 6.91 -0.57 17.03
C GLU A 17 8.05 0.19 16.33
N ASP A 18 9.03 -0.56 15.80
CA ASP A 18 10.17 0.03 15.08
C ASP A 18 9.69 0.75 13.80
N ALA A 19 8.70 0.20 13.11
CA ALA A 19 8.11 0.83 11.93
C ALA A 19 7.41 2.15 12.28
N TYR A 20 6.68 2.19 13.39
CA TYR A 20 6.01 3.40 13.88
C TYR A 20 7.02 4.51 14.19
N ALA A 21 8.19 4.16 14.73
CA ALA A 21 9.26 5.11 15.02
C ALA A 21 9.81 5.85 13.77
N LEU A 22 9.57 5.33 12.55
CA LEU A 22 9.97 5.98 11.29
C LEU A 22 8.97 7.02 10.79
N LEU A 23 7.79 7.10 11.41
CA LEU A 23 6.79 8.10 11.08
C LEU A 23 7.10 9.43 11.75
N ALA A 24 6.70 10.53 11.11
CA ALA A 24 6.78 11.86 11.70
C ALA A 24 5.69 12.03 12.78
N PRO A 25 5.90 12.90 13.78
CA PRO A 25 4.85 13.31 14.68
C PRO A 25 3.64 13.85 13.91
N GLY A 26 2.43 13.34 14.19
CA GLY A 26 1.22 13.73 13.48
C GLY A 26 1.07 13.13 12.08
N ALA A 27 1.88 12.13 11.72
CA ALA A 27 1.75 11.42 10.45
C ALA A 27 0.35 10.81 10.26
N SER A 28 -0.01 10.63 9.00
CA SER A 28 -1.25 9.97 8.59
C SER A 28 -0.92 8.75 7.74
N MET A 29 -1.62 7.64 7.98
CA MET A 29 -1.34 6.40 7.27
C MET A 29 -2.61 5.80 6.67
N GLY A 30 -2.68 5.84 5.35
CA GLY A 30 -3.67 5.13 4.56
C GLY A 30 -3.28 3.67 4.41
N CYS A 31 -4.24 2.77 4.57
CA CYS A 31 -4.05 1.36 4.23
C CYS A 31 -5.24 0.78 3.48
N PRO A 32 -5.04 -0.31 2.72
CA PRO A 32 -6.12 -1.03 2.04
C PRO A 32 -7.25 -1.57 2.93
N TRP A 33 -7.07 -1.61 4.25
CA TRP A 33 -8.00 -2.21 5.21
C TRP A 33 -8.99 -1.24 5.88
N GLY A 34 -8.85 0.07 5.74
CA GLY A 34 -9.65 0.97 6.58
C GLY A 34 -9.58 2.46 6.30
N GLY A 35 -9.08 2.89 5.14
CA GLY A 35 -8.94 4.30 4.82
C GLY A 35 -7.74 4.94 5.54
N MET A 36 -7.87 6.22 5.88
CA MET A 36 -6.80 7.00 6.52
C MET A 36 -6.84 6.85 8.05
N HIS A 37 -5.69 6.59 8.65
CA HIS A 37 -5.52 6.46 10.10
C HIS A 37 -4.60 7.57 10.63
N HIS A 38 -4.78 7.92 11.91
CA HIS A 38 -4.08 9.01 12.58
C HIS A 38 -3.74 8.63 14.03
N GLY A 39 -2.65 9.20 14.56
CA GLY A 39 -2.26 9.05 15.97
C GLY A 39 -2.11 7.60 16.41
N GLN A 40 -2.63 7.28 17.61
CA GLN A 40 -2.53 5.96 18.23
C GLN A 40 -3.03 4.83 17.33
N ARG A 41 -4.02 5.10 16.46
CA ARG A 41 -4.58 4.08 15.57
C ARG A 41 -3.57 3.58 14.52
N ILE A 42 -2.58 4.41 14.14
CA ILE A 42 -1.51 3.97 13.24
C ILE A 42 -0.58 2.99 13.97
N HIS A 43 -0.23 3.32 15.22
CA HIS A 43 0.58 2.46 16.07
C HIS A 43 -0.07 1.09 16.24
N ASP A 44 -1.33 1.06 16.69
CA ASP A 44 -2.06 -0.20 16.94
C ASP A 44 -2.15 -1.03 15.66
N LEU A 45 -2.42 -0.38 14.52
CA LEU A 45 -2.46 -1.06 13.23
C LEU A 45 -1.10 -1.68 12.87
N LEU A 46 0.01 -0.96 13.03
CA LEU A 46 1.35 -1.46 12.70
C LEU A 46 1.79 -2.61 13.61
N VAL A 47 1.45 -2.55 14.90
CA VAL A 47 1.73 -3.62 15.87
C VAL A 47 0.92 -4.87 15.53
N ASP A 48 -0.38 -4.71 15.27
CA ASP A 48 -1.28 -5.80 14.94
C ASP A 48 -1.07 -6.36 13.53
N GLU A 49 -0.38 -5.62 12.65
CA GLU A 49 -0.19 -5.95 11.23
C GLU A 49 0.39 -7.37 11.05
N SER A 50 1.28 -7.79 11.94
CA SER A 50 1.84 -9.14 11.96
C SER A 50 0.80 -10.28 12.07
N HIS A 51 -0.36 -10.01 12.68
CA HIS A 51 -1.42 -10.99 12.91
C HIS A 51 -2.40 -11.13 11.74
N PHE A 52 -2.51 -10.10 10.89
CA PHE A 52 -3.53 -10.06 9.83
C PHE A 52 -2.99 -9.79 8.42
N VAL A 53 -1.68 -9.53 8.24
CA VAL A 53 -1.09 -9.44 6.90
C VAL A 53 -1.23 -10.77 6.18
N LYS A 54 -2.12 -10.77 5.19
CA LYS A 54 -2.17 -11.84 4.19
C LYS A 54 -0.98 -11.67 3.24
N LYS A 55 -0.43 -12.80 2.78
CA LYS A 55 0.62 -12.86 1.76
C LYS A 55 0.32 -11.91 0.59
N GLY A 56 1.31 -11.15 0.13
CA GLY A 56 1.18 -10.22 -1.00
C GLY A 56 1.09 -8.73 -0.64
N TYR A 57 0.62 -8.35 0.56
CA TYR A 57 0.45 -6.92 0.90
C TYR A 57 1.79 -6.20 1.13
N LEU A 58 2.66 -6.83 1.90
CA LEU A 58 3.99 -6.29 2.26
C LEU A 58 5.11 -6.91 1.44
N ASP A 59 4.78 -7.77 0.48
CA ASP A 59 5.75 -8.43 -0.38
C ASP A 59 6.69 -7.40 -1.03
N PRO A 60 7.98 -7.73 -1.18
CA PRO A 60 8.94 -6.83 -1.79
C PRO A 60 8.54 -6.56 -3.24
N VAL A 61 8.27 -5.28 -3.53
CA VAL A 61 7.99 -4.76 -4.87
C VAL A 61 8.84 -3.51 -5.09
N PRO A 62 9.14 -3.15 -6.35
CA PRO A 62 9.90 -1.95 -6.66
C PRO A 62 9.27 -0.69 -6.06
N ILE A 63 10.11 0.16 -5.48
CA ILE A 63 9.75 1.50 -5.00
C ILE A 63 10.33 2.51 -5.99
N GLU A 64 9.46 3.33 -6.56
CA GLU A 64 9.82 4.35 -7.53
C GLU A 64 9.81 5.72 -6.85
N LYS A 65 10.86 6.52 -7.02
CA LYS A 65 10.83 7.94 -6.67
C LYS A 65 10.07 8.69 -7.76
N ILE A 66 8.98 9.37 -7.41
CA ILE A 66 8.16 10.13 -8.38
C ILE A 66 8.35 11.65 -8.26
N ASP A 67 8.81 12.12 -7.10
CA ASP A 67 9.18 13.52 -6.87
C ASP A 67 10.17 13.63 -5.70
N GLU A 68 10.66 14.83 -5.41
CA GLU A 68 11.38 15.09 -4.16
C GLU A 68 10.52 14.74 -2.94
N GLY A 69 11.10 13.97 -2.02
CA GLY A 69 10.39 13.45 -0.85
C GLY A 69 9.26 12.46 -1.15
N THR A 70 8.93 12.16 -2.41
CA THR A 70 7.73 11.39 -2.76
C THR A 70 8.06 10.09 -3.48
N TYR A 71 7.56 8.99 -2.94
CA TYR A 71 7.82 7.65 -3.43
C TYR A 71 6.52 6.90 -3.68
N GLN A 72 6.50 5.98 -4.63
CA GLN A 72 5.37 5.10 -4.87
C GLN A 72 5.80 3.64 -4.92
N ARG A 73 4.88 2.76 -4.53
CA ARG A 73 4.96 1.34 -4.90
C ARG A 73 3.62 0.87 -5.45
N LYS A 74 3.66 -0.09 -6.36
CA LYS A 74 2.47 -0.73 -6.94
C LYS A 74 2.56 -2.23 -6.72
N PHE A 75 1.46 -2.82 -6.28
CA PHE A 75 1.40 -4.25 -6.01
C PHE A 75 0.00 -4.81 -6.27
N GLN A 76 -0.06 -6.11 -6.46
CA GLN A 76 -1.30 -6.85 -6.70
C GLN A 76 -1.64 -7.66 -5.47
N TRP A 77 -2.82 -7.43 -4.89
CA TRP A 77 -3.17 -8.09 -3.64
C TRP A 77 -4.68 -8.06 -3.37
N ASP A 78 -5.25 -9.21 -3.00
CA ASP A 78 -6.64 -9.33 -2.57
C ASP A 78 -6.72 -9.35 -1.05
N ARG A 79 -7.51 -8.44 -0.48
CA ARG A 79 -7.80 -8.38 0.96
C ARG A 79 -8.67 -9.55 1.44
N GLY A 80 -9.09 -10.43 0.54
CA GLY A 80 -9.87 -11.64 0.81
C GLY A 80 -11.32 -11.33 1.16
N MET A 81 -11.83 -10.24 0.59
CA MET A 81 -13.26 -9.87 0.64
C MET A 81 -13.99 -10.32 -0.63
N GLY A 82 -13.38 -11.23 -1.41
CA GLY A 82 -13.90 -11.60 -2.73
C GLY A 82 -14.07 -10.37 -3.60
N GLU A 83 -13.08 -9.47 -3.62
CA GLU A 83 -13.19 -8.20 -4.32
C GLU A 83 -13.24 -8.41 -5.83
N TYR A 84 -14.44 -8.54 -6.39
CA TYR A 84 -14.69 -8.45 -7.82
C TYR A 84 -14.71 -6.98 -8.25
N GLY A 85 -14.17 -6.70 -9.44
CA GLY A 85 -13.96 -5.33 -9.93
C GLY A 85 -12.89 -5.24 -11.01
N ASN A 86 -12.10 -6.30 -11.17
CA ASN A 86 -11.21 -6.51 -12.31
C ASN A 86 -11.56 -7.80 -13.07
N SER A 87 -12.85 -8.09 -13.26
CA SER A 87 -13.30 -9.20 -14.10
C SER A 87 -12.74 -9.06 -15.52
N GLY A 88 -11.97 -10.05 -15.94
CA GLY A 88 -11.45 -10.34 -17.27
C GLY A 88 -11.20 -11.85 -17.29
N PHE A 89 -11.62 -12.51 -18.37
CA PHE A 89 -11.97 -13.93 -18.42
C PHE A 89 -11.02 -14.91 -17.70
N SER A 90 -11.65 -15.91 -17.11
CA SER A 90 -11.14 -17.00 -16.29
C SER A 90 -9.86 -17.66 -16.81
N HIS A 91 -8.87 -17.82 -15.92
CA HIS A 91 -8.14 -19.06 -15.54
C HIS A 91 -6.82 -18.73 -14.79
N VAL A 92 -6.44 -17.45 -14.71
CA VAL A 92 -5.35 -16.92 -13.86
C VAL A 92 -5.78 -15.55 -13.32
N GLY A 93 -6.26 -15.47 -12.08
CA GLY A 93 -7.01 -14.31 -11.56
C GLY A 93 -6.23 -12.98 -11.56
N ILE A 94 -6.82 -11.90 -12.07
CA ILE A 94 -6.27 -10.54 -11.99
C ILE A 94 -6.59 -9.96 -10.61
N LEU A 95 -5.64 -10.05 -9.68
CA LEU A 95 -5.72 -9.38 -8.38
C LEU A 95 -5.85 -7.86 -8.56
N PRO A 96 -6.53 -7.14 -7.65
CA PRO A 96 -6.62 -5.70 -7.74
C PRO A 96 -5.23 -5.07 -7.56
N MET A 97 -4.96 -4.05 -8.37
CA MET A 97 -3.72 -3.28 -8.27
C MET A 97 -3.92 -2.17 -7.25
N TRP A 98 -3.00 -2.11 -6.30
CA TRP A 98 -2.92 -1.07 -5.29
C TRP A 98 -1.72 -0.19 -5.60
N ARG A 99 -1.86 1.10 -5.29
CA ARG A 99 -0.77 2.06 -5.29
C ARG A 99 -0.67 2.66 -3.91
N GLU A 100 0.50 2.53 -3.31
CA GLU A 100 0.85 3.28 -2.11
C GLU A 100 1.77 4.43 -2.47
N LEU A 101 1.50 5.60 -1.91
CA LEU A 101 2.37 6.77 -1.98
C LEU A 101 2.93 7.07 -0.60
N TYR A 102 4.20 7.48 -0.55
CA TYR A 102 4.89 7.87 0.66
C TYR A 102 5.44 9.27 0.50
N PHE A 103 5.06 10.16 1.42
CA PHE A 103 5.58 11.51 1.51
C PHE A 103 6.54 11.56 2.68
N VAL A 104 7.80 11.84 2.38
CA VAL A 104 8.92 11.83 3.32
C VAL A 104 9.49 13.23 3.40
N ARG A 105 9.66 13.71 4.63
CA ARG A 105 10.30 14.98 4.95
C ARG A 105 11.19 14.79 6.17
N ASP A 106 12.38 15.37 6.15
CA ASP A 106 13.34 15.32 7.27
C ASP A 106 13.65 13.88 7.74
N GLY A 107 13.74 12.94 6.79
CA GLY A 107 14.03 11.53 7.06
C GLY A 107 12.88 10.75 7.70
N LYS A 108 11.69 11.33 7.83
CA LYS A 108 10.49 10.69 8.41
C LYS A 108 9.34 10.66 7.43
N ILE A 109 8.49 9.63 7.54
CA ILE A 109 7.28 9.51 6.71
C ILE A 109 6.17 10.35 7.33
N GLN A 110 5.67 11.34 6.60
CA GLN A 110 4.58 12.23 7.05
C GLN A 110 3.20 11.70 6.62
N LEU A 111 3.13 11.11 5.43
CA LEU A 111 1.88 10.61 4.88
C LEU A 111 2.14 9.34 4.09
N VAL A 112 1.30 8.34 4.33
CA VAL A 112 1.12 7.20 3.44
C VAL A 112 -0.29 7.27 2.87
N THR A 113 -0.45 7.13 1.57
CA THR A 113 -1.76 6.88 0.95
C THR A 113 -1.79 5.48 0.36
N ALA A 114 -2.98 4.89 0.26
CA ALA A 114 -3.17 3.57 -0.32
C ALA A 114 -4.45 3.56 -1.15
N ASP A 115 -4.31 3.59 -2.47
CA ASP A 115 -5.42 3.69 -3.40
C ASP A 115 -5.52 2.44 -4.28
N LYS A 116 -6.72 1.89 -4.39
CA LYS A 116 -7.03 0.89 -5.41
C LYS A 116 -7.03 1.56 -6.78
N GLN A 117 -6.18 1.08 -7.69
CA GLN A 117 -6.12 1.60 -9.05
C GLN A 117 -7.23 0.95 -9.89
N LEU A 118 -8.09 1.78 -10.45
CA LEU A 118 -9.10 1.35 -11.43
C LEU A 118 -8.41 0.90 -12.72
N LYS A 119 -8.96 -0.13 -13.39
CA LYS A 119 -8.49 -0.55 -14.72
C LYS A 119 -8.52 0.63 -15.68
N LYS A 120 -7.42 0.88 -16.39
CA LYS A 120 -7.33 1.99 -17.34
C LYS A 120 -8.22 1.83 -18.57
N LYS A 121 -8.67 0.61 -18.93
CA LYS A 121 -9.53 0.33 -20.09
C LYS A 121 -10.36 -0.93 -19.82
N SER A 122 -11.68 -0.86 -20.04
CA SER A 122 -12.52 -2.07 -20.08
C SER A 122 -12.16 -2.88 -21.34
N LEU A 123 -12.50 -4.17 -21.36
CA LEU A 123 -12.38 -4.96 -22.60
C LEU A 123 -13.15 -4.31 -23.75
N ALA A 124 -14.27 -3.64 -23.45
CA ALA A 124 -15.05 -2.87 -24.41
C ALA A 124 -14.28 -1.65 -24.95
N HIS A 125 -13.50 -0.96 -24.13
CA HIS A 125 -12.65 0.14 -24.61
C HIS A 125 -11.51 -0.40 -25.50
N ALA A 126 -10.94 -1.57 -25.20
CA ALA A 126 -9.91 -2.19 -26.04
C ALA A 126 -10.48 -2.72 -27.37
N LEU A 127 -11.71 -3.22 -27.37
CA LEU A 127 -12.37 -3.79 -28.55
C LEU A 127 -13.13 -2.75 -29.40
N PHE A 128 -13.65 -1.69 -28.79
CA PHE A 128 -14.54 -0.72 -29.43
C PHE A 128 -14.04 0.72 -29.38
N GLY A 129 -12.91 1.00 -28.70
CA GLY A 129 -12.29 2.33 -28.67
C GLY A 129 -13.08 3.42 -27.95
N VAL A 130 -14.15 3.06 -27.22
CA VAL A 130 -14.99 3.97 -26.41
C VAL A 130 -14.66 3.80 -24.93
#